data_AF-A0AAU6WF33-F1
#
_entry.id   AF-A0AAU6WF33-F1
#
_cell.length_a   1.000
_cell.length_b   1.000
_cell.length_c   1.000
_cell.angle_alpha   90.00
_cell.angle_beta   90.00
_cell.angle_gamma   90.00
#
_symmetry.space_group_name_H-M   'P 1'
#
loop_
_entity.id
_entity.type
_entity.pdbx_description
1 polymer ?
#
loop_
_entity_poly.entity_id
_entity_poly.type
_entity_poly.pdbx_seq_one_letter_code
_entity_poly.pdbx_strand_id
1 'polypeptide(L)'
;MSYSHKLRNLYFTRFAFAVLWVGLMFATAAKHVEPTALLTVLLVLYPLFDAGVVLWQMRANPEKDRAKMSEWLSIAVSVLVAIALGISSSTSLAAALAVWGVWAIIAGIPQLITAIRNRAAGGQVAQMLSGGISVFAGAGFLTQGIAGQAMMTGPAGYALLGAIFFLVSAIRLSLKLRKG
;
A
#
# COMPACT_ATOMS: atom_id res chain seq x y z
N MET A 1 -17.24 -11.26 18.61
CA MET A 1 -16.04 -11.60 17.79
C MET A 1 -14.89 -10.71 18.23
N SER A 2 -13.80 -11.26 18.79
CA SER A 2 -12.65 -10.49 19.28
C SER A 2 -11.96 -9.70 18.16
N TYR A 3 -11.37 -8.54 18.48
CA TYR A 3 -10.67 -7.65 17.54
C TYR A 3 -9.63 -8.41 16.69
N SER A 4 -8.94 -9.39 17.27
CA SER A 4 -7.97 -10.24 16.57
C SER A 4 -8.60 -11.07 15.42
N HIS A 5 -9.83 -11.56 15.57
CA HIS A 5 -10.52 -12.26 14.47
C HIS A 5 -10.92 -11.29 13.35
N LYS A 6 -11.35 -10.08 13.72
CA LYS A 6 -11.66 -9.01 12.76
C LYS A 6 -10.40 -8.65 11.95
N LEU A 7 -9.26 -8.48 12.62
CA LEU A 7 -7.98 -8.15 11.99
C LEU A 7 -7.48 -9.26 11.05
N ARG A 8 -7.67 -10.54 11.40
CA ARG A 8 -7.35 -11.67 10.51
C ARG A 8 -8.14 -11.60 9.21
N ASN A 9 -9.46 -11.40 9.30
CA ASN A 9 -10.32 -11.30 8.13
C ASN A 9 -9.96 -10.08 7.27
N LEU A 10 -9.58 -8.98 7.90
CA LEU A 10 -9.08 -7.81 7.20
C LEU A 10 -7.82 -8.11 6.40
N TYR A 11 -6.82 -8.82 6.97
CA TYR A 11 -5.61 -9.19 6.22
C TYR A 11 -5.89 -10.11 5.03
N PHE A 12 -6.82 -11.07 5.16
CA PHE A 12 -7.27 -11.86 4.00
C PHE A 12 -7.94 -10.99 2.94
N THR A 13 -8.76 -10.02 3.35
CA THR A 13 -9.42 -9.08 2.44
C THR A 13 -8.40 -8.23 1.69
N ARG A 14 -7.40 -7.68 2.40
CA ARG A 14 -6.29 -6.92 1.79
C ARG A 14 -5.48 -7.78 0.82
N PHE A 15 -5.22 -9.04 1.15
CA PHE A 15 -4.56 -9.99 0.26
C PHE A 15 -5.36 -10.22 -1.02
N ALA A 16 -6.65 -10.56 -0.90
CA ALA A 16 -7.51 -10.82 -2.05
C ALA A 16 -7.62 -9.59 -2.95
N PHE A 17 -7.83 -8.41 -2.36
CA PHE A 17 -7.83 -7.14 -3.09
C PHE A 17 -6.51 -6.94 -3.85
N ALA A 18 -5.36 -7.08 -3.18
CA ALA A 18 -4.06 -6.86 -3.80
C ALA A 18 -3.78 -7.84 -4.95
N VAL A 19 -4.12 -9.13 -4.79
CA VAL A 19 -3.96 -10.12 -5.88
C VAL A 19 -4.86 -9.79 -7.07
N LEU A 20 -6.13 -9.46 -6.83
CA LEU A 20 -7.05 -9.07 -7.91
C LEU A 20 -6.57 -7.82 -8.63
N TRP A 21 -6.14 -6.81 -7.87
CA TRP A 21 -5.63 -5.56 -8.42
C TRP A 21 -4.35 -5.78 -9.24
N VAL A 22 -3.38 -6.54 -8.73
CA VAL A 22 -2.14 -6.90 -9.43
C VAL A 22 -2.45 -7.69 -10.69
N GLY A 23 -3.36 -8.67 -10.61
CA GLY A 23 -3.80 -9.45 -11.76
C GLY A 23 -4.41 -8.58 -12.86
N LEU A 24 -5.30 -7.65 -12.48
CA LEU A 24 -5.91 -6.74 -13.44
C LEU A 24 -4.87 -5.79 -14.03
N MET A 25 -3.97 -5.22 -13.21
CA MET A 25 -2.88 -4.39 -13.70
C MET A 25 -2.01 -5.13 -14.73
N PHE A 26 -1.55 -6.35 -14.47
CA PHE A 26 -0.73 -7.09 -15.42
C PHE A 26 -1.50 -7.53 -16.68
N ALA A 27 -2.79 -7.84 -16.54
CA ALA A 27 -3.63 -8.25 -17.65
C ALA A 27 -3.97 -7.09 -18.59
N THR A 28 -4.17 -5.88 -18.05
CA THR A 28 -4.78 -4.79 -18.82
C THR A 28 -3.97 -3.51 -18.89
N ALA A 29 -3.13 -3.16 -17.91
CA ALA A 29 -2.65 -1.78 -17.78
C ALA A 29 -1.12 -1.66 -17.75
N ALA A 30 -0.42 -2.68 -17.26
CA ALA A 30 1.02 -2.68 -17.07
C ALA A 30 1.82 -2.63 -18.38
N LYS A 31 1.21 -3.12 -19.48
CA LYS A 31 1.83 -3.18 -20.81
C LYS A 31 1.47 -2.01 -21.72
N HIS A 32 0.57 -1.13 -21.29
CA HIS A 32 0.16 0.02 -22.09
C HIS A 32 1.16 1.16 -21.95
N VAL A 33 1.38 1.87 -23.05
CA VAL A 33 2.23 3.07 -23.09
C VAL A 33 1.37 4.35 -22.95
N GLU A 34 0.08 4.24 -23.24
CA GLU A 34 -0.88 5.36 -23.24
C GLU A 34 -1.87 5.32 -22.06
N PRO A 35 -2.35 6.49 -21.58
CA PRO A 35 -3.41 6.59 -20.58
C PRO A 35 -4.66 5.81 -20.95
N THR A 36 -5.19 5.01 -20.01
CA THR A 36 -6.49 4.34 -20.19
C THR A 36 -7.37 4.59 -18.98
N ALA A 37 -8.68 4.72 -19.21
CA ALA A 37 -9.65 4.91 -18.13
C ALA A 37 -9.58 3.80 -17.07
N LEU A 38 -9.34 2.55 -17.50
CA LEU A 38 -9.19 1.42 -16.59
C LEU A 38 -7.94 1.54 -15.71
N LEU A 39 -6.80 1.96 -16.26
CA LEU A 39 -5.59 2.23 -15.47
C LEU A 39 -5.87 3.33 -14.43
N THR A 40 -6.51 4.42 -14.83
CA THR A 40 -6.89 5.51 -13.92
C THR A 40 -7.78 4.99 -12.79
N VAL A 41 -8.80 4.21 -13.10
CA VAL A 41 -9.67 3.58 -12.08
C VAL A 41 -8.87 2.71 -11.13
N LEU A 42 -7.98 1.85 -11.65
CA LEU A 42 -7.13 0.99 -10.82
C LEU A 42 -6.22 1.80 -9.90
N LEU A 43 -5.53 2.82 -10.42
CA LEU A 43 -4.62 3.66 -9.65
C LEU A 43 -5.34 4.48 -8.57
N VAL A 44 -6.57 4.94 -8.83
CA VAL A 44 -7.41 5.66 -7.85
C VAL A 44 -7.97 4.69 -6.79
N LEU A 45 -8.41 3.50 -7.22
CA LEU A 45 -9.04 2.52 -6.34
C LEU A 45 -8.10 2.04 -5.23
N TYR A 46 -6.81 1.90 -5.53
CA TYR A 46 -5.85 1.32 -4.59
C TYR A 46 -5.60 2.19 -3.33
N PRO A 47 -5.25 3.49 -3.43
CA PRO A 47 -5.17 4.36 -2.26
C PRO A 47 -6.50 4.53 -1.52
N LEU A 48 -7.63 4.58 -2.24
CA LEU A 48 -8.95 4.66 -1.60
C LEU A 48 -9.28 3.40 -0.77
N PHE A 49 -8.92 2.22 -1.28
CA PHE A 49 -9.02 0.99 -0.52
C PHE A 49 -8.17 1.05 0.74
N ASP A 50 -6.92 1.54 0.65
CA ASP A 50 -6.05 1.67 1.83
C ASP A 50 -6.63 2.66 2.87
N ALA A 51 -7.16 3.80 2.43
CA ALA A 51 -7.88 4.75 3.27
C ALA A 51 -9.07 4.08 3.99
N GLY A 52 -9.88 3.31 3.26
CA GLY A 52 -11.02 2.57 3.80
C GLY A 52 -10.60 1.54 4.85
N VAL A 53 -9.47 0.87 4.62
CA VAL A 53 -8.92 -0.09 5.59
C VAL A 53 -8.42 0.60 6.86
N VAL A 54 -7.72 1.73 6.75
CA VAL A 54 -7.29 2.51 7.93
C VAL A 54 -8.50 2.99 8.71
N LEU A 55 -9.51 3.55 8.03
CA LEU A 55 -10.75 4.00 8.65
C LEU A 55 -11.49 2.86 9.36
N TRP A 56 -11.55 1.68 8.75
CA TRP A 56 -12.17 0.51 9.36
C TRP A 56 -11.41 0.05 10.62
N GLN A 57 -10.07 0.01 10.58
CA GLN A 57 -9.25 -0.34 11.74
C GLN A 57 -9.47 0.63 12.89
N MET A 58 -9.49 1.94 12.62
CA MET A 58 -9.80 2.96 13.63
C MET A 58 -11.17 2.74 14.29
N ARG A 59 -12.19 2.38 13.51
CA ARG A 59 -13.56 2.13 14.02
C ARG A 59 -13.68 0.80 14.76
N ALA A 60 -12.87 -0.19 14.40
CA ALA A 60 -12.90 -1.53 14.99
C ALA A 60 -12.04 -1.67 16.24
N ASN A 61 -11.06 -0.79 16.45
CA ASN A 61 -10.10 -0.87 17.55
C ASN A 61 -10.77 -0.54 18.91
N PRO A 62 -10.68 -1.43 19.92
CA PRO A 62 -11.27 -1.19 21.24
C PRO A 62 -10.56 -0.12 22.08
N GLU A 63 -9.28 0.17 21.82
CA GLU A 63 -8.52 1.21 22.52
C GLU A 63 -8.71 2.58 21.85
N LYS A 64 -9.47 3.48 22.50
CA LYS A 64 -9.88 4.78 21.92
C LYS A 64 -8.82 5.90 22.03
N ASP A 65 -7.72 5.68 22.76
CA ASP A 65 -6.88 6.78 23.28
C ASP A 65 -5.46 6.88 22.69
N ARG A 66 -5.03 5.97 21.83
CA ARG A 66 -3.72 6.10 21.13
C ARG A 66 -3.89 6.12 19.62
N ALA A 67 -3.21 7.10 19.01
CA ALA A 67 -2.84 7.21 17.60
C ALA A 67 -3.83 7.77 16.54
N LYS A 68 -5.02 8.27 16.92
CA LYS A 68 -6.02 8.85 15.98
C LYS A 68 -5.46 9.84 14.94
N MET A 69 -4.50 10.67 15.33
CA MET A 69 -3.91 11.67 14.42
C MET A 69 -3.13 11.02 13.27
N SER A 70 -2.35 9.97 13.56
CA SER A 70 -1.56 9.30 12.53
C SER A 70 -2.45 8.58 11.53
N GLU A 71 -3.52 7.93 12.01
CA GLU A 71 -4.45 7.23 11.12
C GLU A 71 -5.27 8.20 10.27
N TRP A 72 -5.73 9.32 10.84
CA TRP A 72 -6.39 10.38 10.07
C TRP A 72 -5.48 10.97 8.99
N LEU A 73 -4.21 11.20 9.32
CA LEU A 73 -3.22 11.66 8.34
C LEU A 73 -3.03 10.63 7.23
N SER A 74 -2.94 9.34 7.54
CA SER A 74 -2.86 8.27 6.54
C SER A 74 -4.07 8.24 5.62
N ILE A 75 -5.28 8.43 6.16
CA ILE A 75 -6.51 8.54 5.36
C ILE A 75 -6.43 9.77 4.43
N ALA A 76 -6.09 10.94 4.97
CA ALA A 76 -6.00 12.18 4.20
C ALA A 76 -4.97 12.08 3.07
N VAL A 77 -3.77 11.56 3.37
CA VAL A 77 -2.72 11.32 2.36
C VAL A 77 -3.21 10.36 1.28
N SER A 78 -3.88 9.27 1.66
CA SER A 78 -4.39 8.28 0.70
C SER A 78 -5.44 8.88 -0.24
N VAL A 79 -6.34 9.72 0.28
CA VAL A 79 -7.34 10.44 -0.53
C VAL A 79 -6.68 11.45 -1.47
N LEU A 80 -5.73 12.23 -0.97
CA LEU A 80 -4.98 13.19 -1.80
C LEU A 80 -4.20 12.50 -2.92
N VAL A 81 -3.57 11.36 -2.61
CA VAL A 81 -2.87 10.54 -3.61
C VAL A 81 -3.85 9.95 -4.62
N ALA A 82 -5.03 9.49 -4.20
CA ALA A 82 -6.05 9.02 -5.14
C ALA A 82 -6.44 10.11 -6.15
N ILE A 83 -6.67 11.34 -5.67
CA ILE A 83 -6.97 12.49 -6.54
C ILE A 83 -5.79 12.79 -7.47
N ALA A 84 -4.58 12.86 -6.93
CA ALA A 84 -3.36 13.13 -7.70
C ALA A 84 -3.12 12.08 -8.78
N LEU A 85 -3.33 10.79 -8.48
CA LEU A 85 -3.24 9.70 -9.45
C LEU A 85 -4.36 9.77 -10.48
N GLY A 86 -5.58 10.14 -10.10
CA GLY A 86 -6.69 10.36 -11.02
C GLY A 86 -6.34 11.40 -12.09
N ILE A 87 -5.84 12.56 -11.67
CA ILE A 87 -5.44 13.65 -12.56
C ILE A 87 -4.21 13.26 -13.38
N SER A 88 -3.13 12.81 -12.74
CA SER A 88 -1.88 12.51 -13.43
C SER A 88 -2.01 11.34 -14.41
N SER A 89 -2.70 10.26 -14.05
CA SER A 89 -2.86 9.10 -14.94
C SER A 89 -3.73 9.39 -16.16
N SER A 90 -4.61 10.38 -16.09
CA SER A 90 -5.42 10.81 -17.24
C SER A 90 -4.63 11.64 -18.27
N THR A 91 -3.48 12.20 -17.87
CA THR A 91 -2.66 13.08 -18.71
C THR A 91 -1.32 12.46 -19.11
N SER A 92 -0.67 11.69 -18.22
CA SER A 92 0.63 11.09 -18.46
C SER A 92 0.88 9.91 -17.51
N LEU A 93 1.20 8.73 -18.08
CA LEU A 93 1.64 7.60 -17.25
C LEU A 93 2.94 7.93 -16.50
N ALA A 94 3.84 8.72 -17.08
CA ALA A 94 5.09 9.10 -16.43
C ALA A 94 4.81 9.95 -15.18
N ALA A 95 3.87 10.90 -15.27
CA ALA A 95 3.42 11.69 -14.13
C ALA A 95 2.75 10.80 -13.07
N ALA A 96 1.89 9.86 -13.47
CA ALA A 96 1.27 8.93 -12.54
C ALA A 96 2.28 8.03 -11.83
N LEU A 97 3.31 7.58 -12.54
CA LEU A 97 4.39 6.77 -11.99
C LEU A 97 5.20 7.59 -10.96
N ALA A 98 5.46 8.87 -11.26
CA ALA A 98 6.13 9.76 -10.32
C ALA A 98 5.30 9.97 -9.04
N VAL A 99 3.99 10.24 -9.17
CA VAL A 99 3.07 10.39 -8.03
C VAL A 99 3.03 9.09 -7.20
N TRP A 100 2.96 7.94 -7.85
CA TRP A 100 3.03 6.64 -7.18
C TRP A 100 4.34 6.45 -6.42
N GLY A 101 5.47 6.83 -7.05
CA GLY A 101 6.79 6.79 -6.44
C GLY A 101 6.89 7.65 -5.18
N VAL A 102 6.41 8.90 -5.24
CA VAL A 102 6.33 9.80 -4.08
C VAL A 102 5.49 9.18 -2.96
N TRP A 103 4.34 8.61 -3.30
CA TRP A 103 3.49 7.97 -2.31
C TRP A 103 4.17 6.78 -1.63
N ALA A 104 4.85 5.92 -2.39
CA ALA A 104 5.60 4.78 -1.85
C ALA A 104 6.72 5.22 -0.89
N ILE A 105 7.38 6.34 -1.17
CA ILE A 105 8.37 6.94 -0.27
C ILE A 105 7.71 7.43 1.02
N ILE A 106 6.63 8.23 0.90
CA ILE A 106 5.90 8.79 2.05
C ILE A 106 5.36 7.68 2.95
N ALA A 107 4.87 6.58 2.38
CA ALA A 107 4.39 5.42 3.13
C ALA A 107 5.53 4.62 3.78
N GLY A 108 6.68 4.51 3.11
CA GLY A 108 7.82 3.70 3.54
C GLY A 108 8.67 4.34 4.64
N ILE A 109 8.90 5.66 4.57
CA ILE A 109 9.78 6.37 5.51
C ILE A 109 9.35 6.19 6.97
N PRO A 110 8.08 6.41 7.36
CA PRO A 110 7.66 6.24 8.76
C PRO A 110 7.85 4.80 9.25
N GLN A 111 7.61 3.80 8.39
CA GLN A 111 7.82 2.39 8.73
C GLN A 111 9.30 2.11 8.99
N LEU A 112 10.17 2.61 8.12
CA LEU A 112 11.62 2.45 8.23
C LEU A 112 12.17 3.14 9.48
N ILE A 113 11.79 4.41 9.73
CA ILE A 113 12.20 5.16 10.93
C ILE A 113 11.76 4.43 12.20
N THR A 114 10.49 4.01 12.27
CA THR A 114 9.94 3.30 13.43
C THR A 114 10.70 1.99 13.68
N ALA A 115 10.95 1.23 12.62
CA ALA A 115 11.63 -0.04 12.73
C ALA A 115 13.10 0.13 13.17
N ILE A 116 13.82 1.13 12.63
CA ILE A 116 15.19 1.47 13.04
C ILE A 116 15.24 1.89 14.52
N ARG A 117 14.33 2.77 14.95
CA ARG A 117 14.26 3.24 16.34
C ARG A 117 13.98 2.10 17.32
N ASN A 118 13.15 1.13 16.92
CA ASN A 118 12.74 0.02 17.77
C ASN A 118 13.54 -1.27 17.54
N ARG A 119 14.68 -1.21 16.82
CA ARG A 119 15.42 -2.41 16.38
C ARG A 119 15.84 -3.37 17.50
N ALA A 120 16.05 -2.85 18.70
CA ALA A 120 16.42 -3.63 19.89
C ALA A 120 15.26 -4.50 20.44
N ALA A 121 14.00 -4.23 20.05
CA ALA A 121 12.82 -4.94 20.54
C ALA A 121 12.60 -6.32 19.88
N GLY A 122 13.42 -6.72 18.90
CA GLY A 122 13.28 -7.96 18.15
C GLY A 122 12.10 -7.94 17.16
N GLY A 123 12.28 -8.54 15.97
CA GLY A 123 11.21 -8.66 14.95
C GLY A 123 11.02 -7.47 14.01
N GLN A 124 11.76 -6.36 14.21
CA GLN A 124 11.65 -5.15 13.38
C GLN A 124 12.31 -5.28 11.99
N VAL A 125 13.14 -6.31 11.75
CA VAL A 125 13.83 -6.52 10.47
C VAL A 125 12.86 -6.61 9.30
N ALA A 126 11.73 -7.31 9.47
CA ALA A 126 10.71 -7.40 8.42
C ALA A 126 10.08 -6.03 8.09
N GLN A 127 9.87 -5.19 9.10
CA GLN A 127 9.34 -3.84 8.93
C GLN A 127 10.38 -2.90 8.30
N MET A 128 11.66 -3.03 8.65
CA MET A 128 12.75 -2.31 7.98
C MET A 128 12.84 -2.69 6.50
N LEU A 129 12.79 -3.99 6.19
CA LEU A 129 12.83 -4.47 4.80
C LEU A 129 11.63 -3.95 4.01
N SER A 130 10.42 -4.03 4.56
CA SER A 130 9.21 -3.49 3.92
C SER A 130 9.32 -1.99 3.65
N GLY A 131 9.68 -1.20 4.68
CA GLY A 131 9.85 0.24 4.54
C GLY A 131 10.97 0.60 3.56
N GLY A 132 12.10 -0.10 3.63
CA GLY A 132 13.24 0.07 2.74
C GLY A 132 12.91 -0.25 1.27
N ILE A 133 12.24 -1.37 1.00
CA ILE A 133 11.76 -1.72 -0.35
C ILE A 133 10.84 -0.63 -0.88
N SER A 134 9.93 -0.13 -0.04
CA SER A 134 9.01 0.93 -0.43
C SER A 134 9.72 2.23 -0.82
N VAL A 135 10.70 2.66 -0.03
CA VAL A 135 11.49 3.87 -0.33
C VAL A 135 12.35 3.66 -1.57
N PHE A 136 13.02 2.51 -1.69
CA PHE A 136 13.89 2.23 -2.83
C PHE A 136 13.11 2.11 -4.15
N ALA A 137 12.04 1.30 -4.16
CA ALA A 137 11.17 1.16 -5.31
C ALA A 137 10.49 2.51 -5.64
N GLY A 138 10.01 3.24 -4.64
CA GLY A 138 9.40 4.55 -4.81
C GLY A 138 10.35 5.58 -5.43
N ALA A 139 11.61 5.62 -4.97
CA ALA A 139 12.64 6.46 -5.58
C ALA A 139 12.88 6.08 -7.04
N GLY A 140 12.98 4.77 -7.35
CA GLY A 140 13.12 4.29 -8.72
C GLY A 140 11.92 4.65 -9.62
N PHE A 141 10.69 4.60 -9.11
CA PHE A 141 9.51 5.01 -9.87
C PHE A 141 9.46 6.52 -10.08
N LEU A 142 9.85 7.30 -9.07
CA LEU A 142 9.92 8.74 -9.17
C LEU A 142 10.93 9.18 -10.24
N THR A 143 12.13 8.60 -10.24
CA THR A 143 13.15 8.93 -11.25
C THR A 143 12.73 8.52 -12.65
N GLN A 144 12.15 7.33 -12.82
CA GLN A 144 11.60 6.88 -14.11
C GLN A 144 10.49 7.80 -14.62
N GLY A 145 9.55 8.17 -13.74
CA GLY A 145 8.45 9.08 -14.07
C GLY A 145 8.93 10.47 -14.47
N ILE A 146 9.90 11.05 -13.75
CA ILE A 146 10.51 12.34 -14.11
C ILE A 146 11.26 12.25 -15.44
N ALA A 147 11.92 11.13 -15.72
CA ALA A 147 12.62 10.89 -16.98
C ALA A 147 11.69 10.58 -18.17
N GLY A 148 10.37 10.60 -17.99
CA GLY A 148 9.40 10.29 -19.03
C GLY A 148 9.30 8.79 -19.39
N GLN A 149 9.96 7.92 -18.62
CA GLN A 149 9.98 6.47 -18.87
C GLN A 149 8.83 5.81 -18.11
N ALA A 150 7.74 5.55 -18.80
CA ALA A 150 6.50 5.10 -18.18
C ALA A 150 6.28 3.59 -18.34
N MET A 151 6.50 2.82 -17.28
CA MET A 151 6.07 1.43 -17.18
C MET A 151 5.39 1.14 -15.84
N MET A 152 4.13 0.69 -15.89
CA MET A 152 3.33 0.38 -14.69
C MET A 152 3.54 -1.06 -14.18
N THR A 153 4.41 -1.84 -14.82
CA THR A 153 4.85 -3.17 -14.35
C THR A 153 5.54 -3.10 -12.99
N GLY A 154 6.35 -2.05 -12.77
CA GLY A 154 7.06 -1.83 -11.51
C GLY A 154 6.11 -1.70 -10.31
N PRO A 155 5.19 -0.70 -10.31
CA PRO A 155 4.16 -0.56 -9.28
C PRO A 155 3.34 -1.83 -9.03
N ALA A 156 2.95 -2.55 -10.09
CA ALA A 156 2.20 -3.80 -9.96
C ALA A 156 3.03 -4.91 -9.27
N GLY A 157 4.31 -5.07 -9.66
CA GLY A 157 5.21 -6.02 -9.02
C GLY A 157 5.53 -5.67 -7.57
N TYR A 158 5.66 -4.38 -7.26
CA TYR A 158 5.80 -3.90 -5.89
C TYR A 158 4.56 -4.22 -5.03
N ALA A 159 3.35 -4.00 -5.54
CA ALA A 159 2.10 -4.32 -4.84
C ALA A 159 1.94 -5.83 -4.56
N LEU A 160 2.49 -6.70 -5.42
CA LEU A 160 2.51 -8.15 -5.20
C LEU A 160 3.27 -8.54 -3.92
N LEU A 161 4.39 -7.85 -3.62
CA LEU A 161 5.10 -8.05 -2.34
C LEU A 161 4.21 -7.70 -1.14
N GLY A 162 3.43 -6.62 -1.26
CA GLY A 162 2.42 -6.26 -0.26
C GLY A 162 1.37 -7.34 -0.05
N ALA A 163 0.89 -7.97 -1.14
CA ALA A 163 -0.04 -9.10 -1.06
C ALA A 163 0.54 -10.26 -0.23
N ILE A 164 1.80 -10.63 -0.48
CA ILE A 164 2.50 -11.67 0.28
C ILE A 164 2.54 -11.31 1.77
N PHE A 165 2.85 -10.06 2.12
CA PHE A 165 2.88 -9.62 3.51
C PHE A 165 1.50 -9.69 4.20
N PHE A 166 0.42 -9.34 3.50
CA PHE A 166 -0.93 -9.50 4.04
C PHE A 166 -1.29 -10.97 4.27
N LEU A 167 -0.95 -11.86 3.34
CA LEU A 167 -1.19 -13.30 3.50
C LEU A 167 -0.41 -13.88 4.69
N VAL A 168 0.88 -13.57 4.80
CA VAL A 168 1.72 -14.03 5.92
C VAL A 168 1.14 -13.53 7.26
N SER A 169 0.68 -12.28 7.32
CA SER A 169 0.06 -11.70 8.51
C SER A 169 -1.26 -12.41 8.87
N ALA A 170 -2.09 -12.73 7.87
CA ALA A 170 -3.34 -13.46 8.07
C ALA A 170 -3.10 -14.89 8.58
N ILE A 171 -2.13 -15.62 8.01
CA ILE A 171 -1.76 -16.98 8.42
C ILE A 171 -1.23 -16.95 9.86
N ARG A 172 -0.28 -16.06 10.17
CA ARG A 172 0.27 -15.93 11.53
C ARG A 172 -0.81 -15.67 12.57
N LEU A 173 -1.77 -14.79 12.27
CA LEU A 173 -2.87 -14.49 13.19
C LEU A 173 -3.84 -15.67 13.33
N SER A 174 -4.09 -16.41 12.25
CA SER A 174 -4.89 -17.65 12.28
C SER A 174 -4.27 -18.71 13.19
N LEU A 175 -2.94 -18.88 13.10
CA LEU A 175 -2.21 -19.84 13.95
C LEU A 175 -2.23 -19.44 15.43
N LYS A 176 -2.12 -18.14 15.74
CA LYS A 176 -2.23 -17.65 17.12
C LYS A 176 -3.63 -17.85 17.70
N LEU A 177 -4.67 -17.55 16.93
CA LEU A 177 -6.08 -17.72 17.33
C LEU A 177 -6.52 -19.18 17.48
N ARG A 178 -5.76 -20.15 16.97
CA ARG A 178 -6.02 -21.58 17.17
C ARG A 178 -5.39 -22.12 18.46
N LYS A 179 -4.43 -21.40 19.03
CA LYS A 179 -3.64 -21.82 20.21
C LYS A 179 -4.11 -21.18 21.53
N GLY A 180 -5.03 -20.21 21.47
CA GLY A 180 -5.65 -19.56 22.63
C GLY A 180 -7.15 -19.58 22.50
#